data_AF-A0AAJ5V2I6-F1
#
_entry.id   AF-A0AAJ5V2I6-F1
#
_cell.length_a   1.000
_cell.length_b   1.000
_cell.length_c   1.000
_cell.angle_alpha   90.00
_cell.angle_beta   90.00
_cell.angle_gamma   90.00
#
_symmetry.space_group_name_H-M   'P 1'
#
loop_
_entity.id
_entity.type
_entity.pdbx_description
1 polymer ?
#
loop_
_entity_poly.entity_id
_entity_poly.type
_entity_poly.pdbx_seq_one_letter_code
_entity_poly.pdbx_strand_id
1 'polypeptide(L)'
;MKLFDLWPGHKPPARTPTRPVVSVTVTKRAGAGQPVATGNTPKPEGVHQRLVGPRELPETLEACEALHEQLVADAIRLELSLAQAVERAIQGTPYDRAWYNRAKAALKHLNHDRTRLLYRCGQLRKEAKAHAQQNMDRVILDVIKESLPADQFLGYVRIAEARVAQGVAR
;
A
#
# COMPACT_ATOMS: atom_id res chain seq x y z
N MET A 1 -0.62 -10.15 -35.06
CA MET A 1 0.38 -9.85 -34.01
C MET A 1 0.05 -10.73 -32.80
N LYS A 2 1.06 -11.37 -32.19
CA LYS A 2 0.83 -12.34 -31.10
C LYS A 2 0.94 -11.61 -29.76
N LEU A 3 -0.02 -11.85 -28.86
CA LEU A 3 -0.13 -11.18 -27.55
C LEU A 3 1.10 -11.35 -26.64
N PHE A 4 1.95 -12.35 -26.90
CA PHE A 4 3.13 -12.66 -26.10
C PHE A 4 4.24 -11.60 -26.21
N ASP A 5 4.25 -10.79 -27.26
CA ASP A 5 5.31 -9.80 -27.51
C ASP A 5 5.22 -8.55 -26.59
N LEU A 6 4.18 -8.46 -25.76
CA LEU A 6 3.87 -7.28 -24.92
C LEU A 6 4.22 -7.45 -23.43
N TRP A 7 4.90 -8.54 -23.04
CA TRP A 7 5.28 -8.76 -21.63
C TRP A 7 6.65 -8.12 -21.29
N PRO A 8 6.77 -7.40 -20.16
CA PRO A 8 8.03 -6.76 -19.78
C PRO A 8 9.07 -7.83 -19.39
N GLY A 9 10.08 -8.01 -20.23
CA GLY A 9 11.18 -8.96 -20.01
C GLY A 9 11.61 -9.73 -21.26
N HIS A 10 10.78 -9.76 -22.30
CA HIS A 10 11.13 -10.42 -23.56
C HIS A 10 11.84 -9.45 -24.51
N LYS A 11 13.14 -9.68 -24.79
CA LYS A 11 13.87 -8.91 -25.81
C LYS A 11 13.55 -9.50 -27.19
N PRO A 12 12.96 -8.73 -28.13
CA PRO A 12 12.81 -9.19 -29.51
C PRO A 12 14.20 -9.28 -30.20
N PRO A 13 14.41 -10.20 -31.14
CA PRO A 13 15.66 -10.30 -31.89
C PRO A 13 15.93 -9.00 -32.67
N ALA A 14 17.17 -8.55 -32.62
CA ALA A 14 17.63 -7.29 -33.19
C ALA A 14 17.27 -7.17 -34.69
N ARG A 15 16.33 -6.27 -35.00
CA ARG A 15 16.11 -5.78 -36.36
C ARG A 15 16.73 -4.38 -36.46
N THR A 16 17.58 -4.22 -37.46
CA THR A 16 18.20 -2.96 -37.88
C THR A 16 17.14 -1.86 -38.09
N PRO A 17 17.35 -0.63 -37.59
CA PRO A 17 16.37 0.43 -37.71
C PRO A 17 16.52 1.17 -39.04
N THR A 18 15.49 1.10 -39.90
CA THR A 18 15.44 1.85 -41.18
C THR A 18 14.56 3.11 -41.10
N ARG A 19 14.27 3.65 -39.91
CA ARG A 19 13.56 4.94 -39.78
C ARG A 19 14.07 5.75 -38.58
N PRO A 20 14.31 7.07 -38.77
CA PRO A 20 14.89 7.89 -37.72
C PRO A 20 13.90 8.10 -36.56
N VAL A 21 14.38 7.85 -35.35
CA VAL A 21 13.71 8.19 -34.10
C VAL A 21 13.78 9.71 -33.93
N VAL A 22 12.63 10.38 -33.98
CA VAL A 22 12.55 11.82 -33.68
C VAL A 22 12.54 11.97 -32.15
N SER A 23 13.68 12.37 -31.58
CA SER A 23 13.80 12.76 -30.18
C SER A 23 13.19 14.15 -29.97
N VAL A 24 12.00 14.20 -29.36
CA VAL A 24 11.40 15.46 -28.92
C VAL A 24 12.13 15.94 -27.67
N THR A 25 12.91 17.00 -27.82
CA THR A 25 13.59 17.69 -26.72
C THR A 25 12.69 18.83 -26.26
N VAL A 26 12.09 18.73 -25.07
CA VAL A 26 11.28 19.82 -24.50
C VAL A 26 12.23 20.85 -23.89
N THR A 27 12.43 21.97 -24.58
CA THR A 27 13.11 23.14 -24.03
C THR A 27 12.16 23.91 -23.11
N LYS A 28 12.56 24.05 -21.85
CA LYS A 28 11.89 24.87 -20.83
C LYS A 28 12.01 26.35 -21.24
N ARG A 29 10.88 26.98 -21.57
CA ARG A 29 10.84 28.41 -21.92
C ARG A 29 11.07 29.25 -20.65
N ALA A 30 12.12 30.08 -20.68
CA ALA A 30 12.40 31.09 -19.68
C ALA A 30 11.50 32.33 -19.92
N GLY A 31 10.89 32.83 -18.83
CA GLY A 31 10.46 34.22 -18.66
C GLY A 31 9.22 34.69 -19.45
N ALA A 32 8.08 34.82 -18.76
CA ALA A 32 7.13 35.92 -18.96
C ALA A 32 6.19 36.06 -17.74
N GLY A 33 6.35 37.16 -17.01
CA GLY A 33 5.27 37.90 -16.33
C GLY A 33 4.79 37.39 -14.97
N GLN A 34 5.21 38.07 -13.89
CA GLN A 34 4.38 38.23 -12.69
C GLN A 34 3.01 38.82 -13.07
N PRO A 35 1.96 38.48 -12.30
CA PRO A 35 1.05 39.51 -11.85
C PRO A 35 1.02 39.59 -10.32
N VAL A 36 0.82 40.83 -9.89
CA VAL A 36 0.83 41.36 -8.54
C VAL A 36 -0.33 40.80 -7.70
N ALA A 37 -0.07 40.70 -6.40
CA ALA A 37 -0.96 40.21 -5.36
C ALA A 37 -2.30 40.96 -5.28
N THR A 38 -3.41 40.23 -5.16
CA THR A 38 -4.59 40.64 -4.37
C THR A 38 -5.42 39.42 -3.98
N GLY A 39 -5.73 39.27 -2.69
CA GLY A 39 -6.92 38.53 -2.22
C GLY A 39 -6.68 37.11 -1.71
N ASN A 40 -6.54 36.97 -0.39
CA ASN A 40 -6.71 35.70 0.34
C ASN A 40 -8.05 35.04 -0.02
N THR A 41 -7.99 33.93 -0.72
CA THR A 41 -9.07 32.95 -0.80
C THR A 41 -8.44 31.57 -0.58
N PRO A 42 -8.91 30.77 0.39
CA PRO A 42 -8.41 29.41 0.55
C PRO A 42 -8.78 28.64 -0.71
N LYS A 43 -7.76 28.13 -1.39
CA LYS A 43 -7.91 27.26 -2.55
C LYS A 43 -8.81 26.09 -2.15
N PRO A 44 -10.01 25.91 -2.74
CA PRO A 44 -10.76 24.70 -2.50
C PRO A 44 -9.91 23.54 -2.99
N GLU A 45 -9.67 22.56 -2.13
CA GLU A 45 -9.04 21.29 -2.45
C GLU A 45 -9.91 20.57 -3.49
N GLY A 46 -9.73 20.95 -4.76
CA GLY A 46 -10.47 20.38 -5.87
C GLY A 46 -10.02 18.93 -6.07
N VAL A 47 -10.75 18.00 -5.44
CA VAL A 47 -11.52 16.83 -5.94
C VAL A 47 -11.04 16.08 -7.22
N HIS A 48 -9.89 16.41 -7.77
CA HIS A 48 -9.18 15.58 -8.74
C HIS A 48 -7.93 15.10 -8.06
N GLN A 49 -8.09 14.08 -7.22
CA GLN A 49 -6.99 13.26 -6.73
C GLN A 49 -6.14 12.87 -7.95
N ARG A 50 -5.06 13.63 -8.11
CA ARG A 50 -3.88 13.35 -8.94
C ARG A 50 -3.63 11.86 -8.80
N LEU A 51 -3.51 11.10 -9.89
CA LEU A 51 -3.26 9.65 -9.88
C LEU A 51 -2.28 9.31 -8.75
N VAL A 52 -2.85 8.93 -7.59
CA VAL A 52 -2.09 8.81 -6.35
C VAL A 52 -1.34 7.49 -6.50
N GLY A 53 -0.05 7.49 -6.19
CA GLY A 53 0.68 6.23 -6.06
C GLY A 53 -0.01 5.30 -5.04
N PRO A 54 0.48 4.06 -4.88
CA PRO A 54 -0.05 3.16 -3.86
C PRO A 54 -0.15 3.88 -2.52
N ARG A 55 -1.34 3.84 -1.89
CA ARG A 55 -1.55 4.56 -0.62
C ARG A 55 -0.60 4.01 0.44
N GLU A 56 -0.06 4.90 1.25
CA GLU A 56 0.77 4.54 2.40
C GLU A 56 -0.10 3.78 3.41
N LEU A 57 0.42 2.65 3.91
CA LEU A 57 -0.31 1.80 4.85
C LEU A 57 0.05 2.21 6.28
N PRO A 58 -0.94 2.38 7.17
CA PRO A 58 -0.67 2.73 8.56
C PRO A 58 0.13 1.68 9.31
N GLU A 59 0.82 2.11 10.37
CA GLU A 59 1.65 1.26 11.22
C GLU A 59 0.88 0.68 12.41
N THR A 60 -0.24 1.28 12.80
CA THR A 60 -1.05 0.84 13.94
C THR A 60 -2.29 0.06 13.48
N LEU A 61 -2.74 -0.90 14.29
CA LEU A 61 -3.93 -1.68 13.97
C LEU A 61 -5.20 -0.81 13.91
N GLU A 62 -5.37 0.11 14.86
CA GLU A 62 -6.52 1.02 14.92
C GLU A 62 -6.61 1.91 13.68
N ALA A 63 -5.50 2.55 13.28
CA ALA A 63 -5.48 3.35 12.05
C ALA A 63 -5.71 2.49 10.80
N CYS A 64 -5.28 1.23 10.78
CA CYS A 64 -5.59 0.33 9.69
C CYS A 64 -7.09 -0.01 9.63
N GLU A 65 -7.77 -0.18 10.77
CA GLU A 65 -9.19 -0.47 10.83
C GLU A 65 -10.02 0.75 10.39
N ALA A 66 -9.68 1.95 10.88
CA ALA A 66 -10.30 3.20 10.43
C ALA A 66 -10.12 3.43 8.92
N LEU A 67 -8.92 3.16 8.40
CA LEU A 67 -8.65 3.25 6.96
C LEU A 67 -9.46 2.22 6.17
N HIS A 68 -9.67 1.02 6.72
CA HIS A 68 -10.47 -0.02 6.07
C HIS A 68 -11.92 0.42 5.90
N GLU A 69 -12.52 0.96 6.97
CA GLU A 69 -13.88 1.49 6.94
C GLU A 69 -14.02 2.62 5.93
N GLN A 70 -13.06 3.54 5.87
CA GLN A 70 -13.04 4.61 4.88
C GLN A 70 -13.00 4.04 3.44
N LEU A 71 -12.07 3.12 3.15
CA LEU A 71 -11.94 2.53 1.82
C LEU A 71 -13.19 1.75 1.40
N VAL A 72 -13.84 1.05 2.32
CA VAL A 72 -15.10 0.34 2.07
C VAL A 72 -16.22 1.33 1.75
N ALA A 73 -16.37 2.39 2.55
CA ALA A 73 -17.38 3.41 2.32
C ALA A 73 -17.20 4.10 0.96
N ASP A 74 -15.96 4.45 0.61
CA ASP A 74 -15.64 5.10 -0.67
C ASP A 74 -15.85 4.16 -1.86
N ALA A 75 -15.50 2.89 -1.74
CA ALA A 75 -15.78 1.88 -2.76
C ALA A 75 -17.29 1.72 -3.01
N ILE A 76 -18.09 1.59 -1.95
CA ILE A 76 -19.56 1.48 -2.04
C ILE A 76 -20.17 2.71 -2.72
N ARG A 77 -19.75 3.92 -2.33
CA ARG A 77 -20.22 5.17 -2.95
C ARG A 77 -19.91 5.21 -4.44
N LEU A 78 -18.70 4.80 -4.81
CA LEU A 78 -18.25 4.83 -6.20
C LEU A 78 -18.98 3.76 -7.04
N GLU A 79 -19.16 2.55 -6.50
CA GLU A 79 -19.96 1.48 -7.13
C GLU A 79 -21.40 1.92 -7.38
N LEU A 80 -22.04 2.53 -6.38
CA LEU A 80 -23.39 3.05 -6.52
C LEU A 80 -23.46 4.14 -7.60
N SER A 81 -22.50 5.07 -7.63
CA SER A 81 -22.46 6.13 -8.66
C SER A 81 -22.29 5.57 -10.08
N LEU A 82 -21.49 4.50 -10.22
CA LEU A 82 -21.29 3.80 -11.49
C LEU A 82 -22.57 3.09 -11.94
N ALA A 83 -23.26 2.40 -11.01
CA ALA A 83 -24.52 1.73 -11.28
C ALA A 83 -25.61 2.73 -11.72
N GLN A 84 -25.78 3.82 -10.97
CA GLN A 84 -26.73 4.89 -11.29
C GLN A 84 -26.44 5.54 -12.65
N ALA A 85 -25.17 5.76 -12.99
CA ALA A 85 -24.80 6.30 -14.29
C ALA A 85 -25.20 5.35 -15.43
N VAL A 86 -24.99 4.04 -15.25
CA VAL A 86 -25.40 3.02 -16.23
C VAL A 86 -26.91 2.97 -16.38
N GLU A 87 -27.66 2.98 -15.28
CA GLU A 87 -29.13 3.01 -15.31
C GLU A 87 -29.68 4.26 -16.02
N ARG A 88 -29.14 5.44 -15.72
CA ARG A 88 -29.51 6.70 -16.39
C ARG A 88 -29.21 6.67 -17.89
N ALA A 89 -28.11 6.04 -18.30
CA ALA A 89 -27.81 5.85 -19.73
C ALA A 89 -28.80 4.94 -20.44
N ILE A 90 -29.28 3.89 -19.77
CA ILE A 90 -30.36 3.03 -20.31
C ILE A 90 -31.64 3.85 -20.48
N GLN A 91 -31.92 4.78 -19.58
CA GLN A 91 -33.06 5.71 -19.66
C GLN A 91 -32.86 6.86 -20.66
N GLY A 92 -31.74 6.88 -21.40
CA GLY A 92 -31.46 7.87 -22.45
C GLY A 92 -30.62 9.08 -22.01
N THR A 93 -30.14 9.12 -20.77
CA THR A 93 -29.21 10.17 -20.31
C THR A 93 -27.76 9.69 -20.39
N PRO A 94 -26.97 10.10 -21.40
CA PRO A 94 -25.61 9.62 -21.56
C PRO A 94 -24.70 10.08 -20.41
N TYR A 95 -23.76 9.24 -20.00
CA TYR A 95 -22.69 9.59 -19.07
C TYR A 95 -21.37 9.86 -19.79
N ASP A 96 -20.51 10.68 -19.20
CA ASP A 96 -19.15 10.90 -19.70
C ASP A 96 -18.31 9.62 -19.59
N ARG A 97 -17.85 9.12 -20.75
CA ARG A 97 -17.01 7.93 -20.85
C ARG A 97 -15.66 8.09 -20.16
N ALA A 98 -15.07 9.29 -20.22
CA ALA A 98 -13.79 9.57 -19.59
C ALA A 98 -13.92 9.54 -18.06
N TRP A 99 -14.98 10.13 -17.52
CA TRP A 99 -15.36 9.98 -16.11
C TRP A 99 -15.56 8.50 -15.73
N TYR A 100 -16.34 7.74 -16.49
CA TYR A 100 -16.64 6.33 -16.18
C TYR A 100 -15.38 5.46 -16.10
N ASN A 101 -14.45 5.64 -17.05
CA ASN A 101 -13.18 4.91 -17.05
C ASN A 101 -12.30 5.31 -15.85
N ARG A 102 -12.26 6.60 -15.49
CA ARG A 102 -11.54 7.06 -14.29
C ARG A 102 -12.15 6.51 -13.01
N ALA A 103 -13.47 6.49 -12.89
CA ALA A 103 -14.18 5.92 -11.75
C ALA A 103 -13.92 4.40 -11.63
N LYS A 104 -13.95 3.64 -12.73
CA LYS A 104 -13.57 2.23 -12.71
C LYS A 104 -12.11 1.99 -12.32
N ALA A 105 -11.19 2.82 -12.81
CA ALA A 105 -9.78 2.73 -12.41
C ALA A 105 -9.60 3.04 -10.92
N ALA A 106 -10.25 4.09 -10.41
CA ALA A 106 -10.23 4.42 -8.99
C ALA A 106 -10.77 3.27 -8.12
N LEU A 107 -11.90 2.65 -8.52
CA LEU A 107 -12.46 1.49 -7.82
C LEU A 107 -11.47 0.31 -7.77
N LYS A 108 -10.75 0.03 -8.87
CA LYS A 108 -9.70 -0.99 -8.89
C LYS A 108 -8.61 -0.69 -7.85
N HIS A 109 -8.14 0.56 -7.78
CA HIS A 109 -7.10 0.96 -6.84
C HIS A 109 -7.57 0.92 -5.38
N LEU A 110 -8.80 1.38 -5.09
CA LEU A 110 -9.42 1.27 -3.77
C LEU A 110 -9.49 -0.19 -3.30
N ASN A 111 -9.93 -1.10 -4.18
CA ASN A 111 -10.00 -2.53 -3.87
C ASN A 111 -8.62 -3.15 -3.67
N HIS A 112 -7.63 -2.74 -4.47
CA HIS A 112 -6.26 -3.20 -4.28
C HIS A 112 -5.67 -2.73 -2.95
N ASP A 113 -5.86 -1.47 -2.58
CA ASP A 113 -5.42 -0.93 -1.30
C ASP A 113 -6.14 -1.61 -0.13
N ARG A 114 -7.42 -1.93 -0.26
CA ARG A 114 -8.15 -2.73 0.74
C ARG A 114 -7.52 -4.10 0.96
N THR A 115 -7.13 -4.81 -0.10
CA THR A 115 -6.43 -6.11 0.03
C THR A 115 -5.07 -5.94 0.70
N ARG A 116 -4.28 -4.93 0.30
CA ARG A 116 -2.98 -4.62 0.92
C ARG A 116 -3.12 -4.30 2.41
N LEU A 117 -4.15 -3.56 2.77
CA LEU A 117 -4.45 -3.18 4.15
C LEU A 117 -4.80 -4.39 5.02
N LEU A 118 -5.66 -5.28 4.53
CA LEU A 118 -6.01 -6.51 5.24
C LEU A 118 -4.79 -7.39 5.50
N TYR A 119 -3.87 -7.47 4.53
CA TYR A 119 -2.60 -8.16 4.70
C TYR A 119 -1.75 -7.50 5.80
N ARG A 120 -1.63 -6.16 5.81
CA ARG A 120 -0.89 -5.42 6.85
C ARG A 120 -1.51 -5.62 8.24
N CYS A 121 -2.84 -5.56 8.38
CA CYS A 121 -3.52 -5.89 9.64
C CYS A 121 -3.15 -7.29 10.14
N GLY A 122 -3.10 -8.27 9.23
CA GLY A 122 -2.68 -9.62 9.55
C GLY A 122 -1.24 -9.70 10.08
N GLN A 123 -0.32 -8.92 9.50
CA GLN A 123 1.07 -8.84 9.98
C GLN A 123 1.16 -8.16 11.35
N LEU A 124 0.50 -7.03 11.54
CA LEU A 124 0.49 -6.31 12.81
C LEU A 124 -0.02 -7.19 13.97
N ARG A 125 -1.06 -8.00 13.74
CA ARG A 125 -1.56 -8.93 14.75
C ARG A 125 -0.55 -10.03 15.08
N LYS A 126 0.21 -10.52 14.09
CA LYS A 126 1.28 -11.51 14.32
C LYS A 126 2.43 -10.91 15.10
N GLU A 127 2.87 -9.71 14.72
CA GLU A 127 3.92 -8.95 15.40
C GLU A 127 3.53 -8.70 16.86
N ALA A 128 2.30 -8.22 17.12
CA ALA A 128 1.78 -8.01 18.46
C ALA A 128 1.76 -9.30 19.29
N LYS A 129 1.34 -10.43 18.70
CA LYS A 129 1.35 -11.73 19.39
C LYS A 129 2.78 -12.20 19.72
N ALA A 130 3.71 -12.08 18.77
CA ALA A 130 5.11 -12.44 18.99
C ALA A 130 5.73 -11.59 20.12
N HIS A 131 5.46 -10.29 20.12
CA HIS A 131 5.94 -9.39 21.16
C HIS A 131 5.31 -9.71 22.54
N ALA A 132 4.03 -10.06 22.58
CA ALA A 132 3.38 -10.50 23.81
C ALA A 132 4.00 -11.80 24.36
N GLN A 133 4.32 -12.75 23.48
CA GLN A 133 4.99 -14.00 23.88
C GLN A 133 6.38 -13.73 24.43
N GLN A 134 7.19 -12.92 23.73
CA GLN A 134 8.54 -12.53 24.20
C GLN A 134 8.49 -11.82 25.55
N ASN A 135 7.50 -10.96 25.77
CA ASN A 135 7.30 -10.31 27.07
C ASN A 135 6.97 -11.33 28.16
N MET A 136 6.10 -12.30 27.88
CA MET A 136 5.76 -13.37 28.82
C MET A 136 6.98 -14.24 29.15
N ASP A 137 7.75 -14.63 28.14
CA ASP A 137 8.97 -15.43 28.31
C ASP A 137 9.98 -14.70 29.20
N ARG A 138 10.13 -13.38 29.02
CA ARG A 138 10.99 -12.54 29.87
C ARG A 138 10.51 -12.53 31.32
N VAL A 139 9.22 -12.31 31.55
CA VAL A 139 8.63 -12.33 32.91
C VAL A 139 8.82 -13.70 33.57
N ILE A 140 8.62 -14.79 32.83
CA ILE A 140 8.86 -16.15 33.34
C ILE A 140 10.33 -16.32 33.76
N LEU A 141 11.27 -15.88 32.92
CA LEU A 141 12.70 -15.95 33.25
C LEU A 141 13.06 -15.12 34.49
N ASP A 142 12.47 -13.93 34.64
CA ASP A 142 12.66 -13.09 35.83
C ASP A 142 12.14 -13.78 37.10
N VAL A 143 10.94 -14.38 37.05
CA VAL A 143 10.37 -15.16 38.18
C VAL A 143 11.22 -16.40 38.51
N ILE A 144 11.71 -17.12 37.50
CA ILE A 144 12.60 -18.28 37.71
C ILE A 144 13.91 -17.84 38.38
N LYS A 145 14.48 -16.72 37.92
CA LYS A 145 15.71 -16.16 38.47
C LYS A 145 15.55 -15.75 39.93
N GLU A 146 14.40 -15.19 40.30
CA GLU A 146 14.10 -14.79 41.69
C GLU A 146 13.83 -15.98 42.62
N SER A 147 13.32 -17.09 42.10
CA SER A 147 12.94 -18.28 42.88
C SER A 147 14.05 -19.30 43.08
N LEU A 148 15.17 -19.19 42.35
CA LEU A 148 16.28 -20.14 42.39
C LEU A 148 17.58 -19.53 42.95
N PRO A 149 18.42 -20.33 43.61
CA PRO A 149 19.80 -19.94 43.90
C PRO A 149 20.55 -19.60 42.61
N ALA A 150 21.37 -18.54 42.64
CA ALA A 150 22.04 -18.00 41.46
C ALA A 150 22.89 -19.04 40.70
N ASP A 151 23.60 -19.92 41.41
CA ASP A 151 24.45 -20.94 40.80
C ASP A 151 23.65 -21.98 40.01
N GLN A 152 22.45 -22.33 40.48
CA GLN A 152 21.57 -23.26 39.77
C GLN A 152 21.03 -22.63 38.49
N PHE A 153 20.59 -21.37 38.56
CA PHE A 153 20.13 -20.63 37.39
C PHE A 153 21.22 -20.51 36.32
N LEU A 154 22.44 -20.11 36.70
CA LEU A 154 23.58 -20.02 35.78
C LEU A 154 23.96 -21.39 35.19
N GLY A 155 23.81 -22.47 35.95
CA GLY A 155 23.97 -23.84 35.44
C GLY A 155 23.01 -24.15 34.28
N TYR A 156 21.73 -23.80 34.41
CA TYR A 156 20.75 -23.96 33.34
C TYR A 156 21.03 -23.08 32.12
N VAL A 157 21.48 -21.84 32.33
CA VAL A 157 21.87 -20.94 31.23
C VAL A 157 23.00 -21.55 30.40
N ARG A 158 24.05 -22.09 31.03
CA ARG A 158 25.17 -22.75 30.32
C ARG A 158 24.71 -23.96 29.50
N ILE A 159 23.76 -24.74 30.02
CA ILE A 159 23.16 -25.86 29.28
C ILE A 159 22.37 -25.35 28.07
N ALA A 160 21.60 -24.28 28.23
CA ALA A 160 20.85 -23.66 27.15
C ALA A 160 21.77 -23.13 26.05
N GLU A 161 22.85 -22.41 26.41
CA GLU A 161 23.87 -21.93 25.48
C GLU A 161 24.51 -23.06 24.68
N ALA A 162 24.87 -24.17 25.34
CA ALA A 162 25.42 -25.34 24.68
C ALA A 162 24.43 -25.97 23.68
N ARG A 163 23.14 -26.04 24.02
CA ARG A 163 22.09 -26.57 23.11
C ARG A 163 21.84 -25.66 21.90
N VAL A 164 21.91 -24.34 22.08
CA VAL A 164 21.82 -23.37 20.99
C VAL A 164 23.03 -23.51 20.05
N ALA A 165 24.24 -23.61 20.59
CA ALA A 165 25.45 -23.82 19.80
C ALA A 165 25.43 -25.14 19.00
N GLN A 166 24.74 -26.16 19.52
CA GLN A 166 24.54 -27.46 18.85
C GLN A 166 23.41 -27.46 17.82
N GLY A 167 22.65 -26.36 17.67
CA GLY A 167 21.52 -26.27 16.73
C GLY A 167 20.32 -27.16 17.10
N VAL A 168 20.20 -27.56 18.38
CA VAL A 168 19.13 -28.46 18.86
C VAL A 168 17.83 -27.70 19.14
N ALA A 169 17.85 -26.37 19.14
CA ALA A 169 16.64 -25.55 19.20
C ALA A 169 15.91 -25.63 17.85
N ARG A 170 14.92 -26.53 17.75
CA ARG A 170 13.96 -26.63 16.64
C ARG A 170 12.65 -25.95 17.01
#